data_AF-A0A2Z2HX65-F1
#
_entry.id   AF-A0A2Z2HX65-F1
#
_cell.length_a   1.000
_cell.length_b   1.000
_cell.length_c   1.000
_cell.angle_alpha   90.00
_cell.angle_beta   90.00
_cell.angle_gamma   90.00
#
_symmetry.space_group_name_H-M   'P 1'
#
loop_
_entity.id
_entity.type
_entity.pdbx_description
1 polymer ?
#
loop_
_entity_poly.entity_id
_entity_poly.type
_entity_poly.pdbx_seq_one_letter_code
_entity_poly.pdbx_strand_id
1 'polypeptide(L)'
;MAEEYVFISDLHIGGDEQLTSIDFEAELVAFLADLEARGGDVELIINGDAFGLWEYTEVTGPAKLERVIEEHPRVFEQFRATGEAIDITLIPGNHDYDLACYRLNRRNATVFRPWIRAVT
;
A
#
# COMPACT_ATOMS: atom_id res chain seq x y z
N MET A 1 2.73 19.93 -10.11
CA MET A 1 2.50 19.70 -8.66
C MET A 1 1.03 19.44 -8.56
N ALA A 2 0.61 18.43 -7.80
CA ALA A 2 -0.81 18.15 -7.61
C ALA A 2 -1.55 19.39 -7.08
N GLU A 3 -2.76 19.60 -7.59
CA GLU A 3 -3.68 20.66 -7.13
C GLU A 3 -4.59 20.12 -6.02
N GLU A 4 -4.73 18.80 -5.91
CA GLU A 4 -5.47 18.11 -4.87
C GLU A 4 -4.64 16.99 -4.22
N TYR A 5 -4.72 16.92 -2.89
CA TYR A 5 -4.10 15.88 -2.08
C TYR A 5 -5.18 15.10 -1.34
N VAL A 6 -5.22 13.80 -1.56
CA VAL A 6 -6.15 12.88 -0.89
C VAL A 6 -5.38 12.07 0.13
N PHE A 7 -5.88 12.00 1.37
CA PHE A 7 -5.21 11.31 2.46
C PHE A 7 -6.02 10.11 2.94
N ILE A 8 -5.34 8.97 3.08
CA ILE A 8 -5.84 7.77 3.78
C ILE A 8 -4.77 7.29 4.76
N SER A 9 -5.15 6.62 5.85
CA SER A 9 -4.20 6.02 6.81
C SER A 9 -4.80 4.79 7.49
N ASP A 10 -3.96 4.10 8.26
CA ASP A 10 -4.37 3.02 9.18
C ASP A 10 -5.13 1.89 8.47
N LEU A 11 -4.75 1.60 7.23
CA LEU A 11 -5.40 0.56 6.42
C LEU A 11 -5.18 -0.85 7.02
N HIS A 12 -4.04 -1.09 7.66
CA HIS A 12 -3.69 -2.37 8.28
C HIS A 12 -4.01 -3.57 7.35
N ILE A 13 -3.58 -3.49 6.08
CA ILE A 13 -3.83 -4.54 5.11
C ILE A 13 -2.94 -5.75 5.43
N GLY A 14 -3.56 -6.93 5.55
CA GLY A 14 -2.89 -8.19 5.85
C GLY A 14 -2.74 -8.47 7.34
N GLY A 15 -2.29 -9.69 7.63
CA GLY A 15 -2.12 -10.25 8.97
C GLY A 15 -2.49 -11.74 9.00
N ASP A 16 -2.21 -12.43 10.10
CA ASP A 16 -2.53 -13.85 10.23
C ASP A 16 -4.00 -14.08 10.69
N GLU A 17 -4.49 -15.30 10.47
CA GLU A 17 -5.79 -15.80 10.95
C GLU A 17 -6.99 -14.87 10.62
N GLN A 18 -7.60 -14.27 11.65
CA GLN A 18 -8.81 -13.43 11.53
C GLN A 18 -8.52 -12.08 10.85
N LEU A 19 -7.25 -11.74 10.63
CA LEU A 19 -6.82 -10.47 10.02
C LEU A 19 -6.51 -10.60 8.52
N THR A 20 -6.69 -11.79 7.96
CA THR A 20 -6.54 -12.03 6.51
C THR A 20 -7.64 -11.41 5.66
N SER A 21 -8.77 -10.96 6.25
CA SER A 21 -9.83 -10.29 5.50
C SER A 21 -9.79 -8.78 5.70
N ILE A 22 -9.79 -8.03 4.60
CA ILE A 22 -9.99 -6.57 4.63
C ILE A 22 -11.49 -6.30 4.58
N ASP A 23 -12.09 -5.90 5.69
CA ASP A 23 -13.54 -5.67 5.79
C ASP A 23 -14.06 -4.60 4.81
N PHE A 24 -13.17 -3.70 4.40
CA PHE A 24 -13.45 -2.58 3.49
C PHE A 24 -12.79 -2.77 2.10
N GLU A 25 -12.45 -4.00 1.70
CA GLU A 25 -11.75 -4.27 0.43
C GLU A 25 -12.50 -3.67 -0.76
N ALA A 26 -13.83 -3.85 -0.79
CA ALA A 26 -14.66 -3.40 -1.90
C ALA A 26 -14.68 -1.87 -1.99
N GLU A 27 -14.79 -1.19 -0.84
CA GLU A 27 -14.77 0.26 -0.70
C GLU A 27 -13.41 0.84 -1.09
N LEU A 28 -12.32 0.21 -0.64
CA LEU A 28 -10.96 0.63 -1.00
C LEU A 28 -10.72 0.50 -2.50
N VAL A 29 -11.09 -0.63 -3.11
CA VAL A 29 -10.95 -0.84 -4.56
C VAL A 29 -11.81 0.16 -5.33
N ALA A 30 -13.05 0.41 -4.92
CA ALA A 30 -13.92 1.39 -5.56
C ALA A 30 -13.38 2.82 -5.44
N PHE A 31 -12.84 3.18 -4.26
CA PHE A 31 -12.21 4.47 -4.03
C PHE A 31 -10.97 4.68 -4.91
N LEU A 32 -10.09 3.68 -4.99
CA LEU A 32 -8.91 3.75 -5.85
C LEU A 32 -9.29 3.84 -7.34
N ALA A 33 -10.31 3.11 -7.77
CA ALA A 33 -10.83 3.19 -9.14
C ALA A 33 -11.43 4.57 -9.47
N ASP A 34 -12.05 5.23 -8.50
CA ASP A 34 -12.51 6.62 -8.66
C ASP A 34 -11.33 7.58 -8.85
N LEU A 35 -10.28 7.45 -8.03
CA LEU A 35 -9.04 8.23 -8.17
C LEU A 35 -8.34 7.99 -9.52
N GLU A 36 -8.29 6.74 -9.98
CA GLU A 36 -7.78 6.37 -11.30
C GLU A 36 -8.56 7.09 -12.42
N ALA A 37 -9.90 7.04 -12.36
CA ALA A 37 -10.76 7.65 -13.36
C ALA A 37 -10.66 9.19 -13.38
N ARG A 38 -10.37 9.81 -12.23
CA ARG A 38 -10.13 11.24 -12.11
C ARG A 38 -8.83 11.65 -12.81
N GLY A 39 -7.75 10.90 -12.59
CA GLY A 39 -6.42 11.14 -13.17
C GLY A 39 -5.87 12.56 -12.89
N GLY A 40 -4.74 12.89 -13.54
CA GLY A 40 -4.24 14.28 -13.59
C GLY A 40 -3.57 14.77 -12.30
N ASP A 41 -3.91 15.98 -11.87
CA ASP A 41 -3.26 16.73 -10.77
C ASP A 41 -3.71 16.30 -9.36
N VAL A 42 -4.03 15.02 -9.17
CA VAL A 42 -4.35 14.43 -7.85
C VAL A 42 -3.14 13.63 -7.37
N GLU A 43 -2.82 13.72 -6.09
CA GLU A 43 -1.86 12.83 -5.43
C GLU A 43 -2.53 12.13 -4.24
N LEU A 44 -2.40 10.80 -4.17
CA LEU A 44 -2.84 10.01 -3.03
C LEU A 44 -1.70 9.86 -2.02
N ILE A 45 -1.91 10.29 -0.78
CA ILE A 45 -0.97 10.13 0.32
C ILE A 45 -1.53 9.09 1.31
N ILE A 46 -0.80 7.99 1.45
CA ILE A 46 -1.04 6.96 2.45
C ILE A 46 -0.17 7.30 3.67
N ASN A 47 -0.80 7.77 4.75
CA ASN A 47 -0.15 8.36 5.90
C ASN A 47 -0.07 7.39 7.09
N GLY A 48 0.74 6.34 6.95
CA GLY A 48 1.05 5.40 8.02
C GLY A 48 0.10 4.21 8.11
N ASP A 49 0.65 3.15 8.71
CA ASP A 49 0.03 1.86 9.02
C ASP A 49 -0.78 1.31 7.85
N ALA A 50 -0.16 1.31 6.67
CA ALA A 50 -0.76 0.77 5.45
C ALA A 50 -0.90 -0.75 5.53
N PHE A 51 0.04 -1.43 6.19
CA PHE A 51 0.09 -2.88 6.27
C PHE A 51 0.17 -3.37 7.72
N GLY A 52 -0.58 -4.43 8.01
CA GLY A 52 -0.50 -5.17 9.27
C GLY A 52 0.70 -6.13 9.29
N LEU A 53 1.93 -5.62 9.16
CA LEU A 53 3.11 -6.49 9.09
C LEU A 53 3.48 -7.12 10.43
N TRP A 54 3.11 -6.52 11.55
CA TRP A 54 3.41 -7.07 12.89
C TRP A 54 2.64 -8.35 13.19
N GLU A 55 1.49 -8.48 12.53
CA GLU A 55 0.52 -9.53 12.69
C GLU A 55 0.93 -10.82 11.97
N TYR A 56 1.93 -10.77 11.09
CA TYR A 56 2.59 -11.96 10.55
C TYR A 56 3.63 -12.50 11.52
N THR A 57 3.33 -13.65 12.11
CA THR A 57 4.17 -14.32 13.10
C THR A 57 5.07 -15.40 12.50
N GLU A 58 4.66 -15.97 11.35
CA GLU A 58 5.38 -17.06 10.68
C GLU A 58 6.39 -16.59 9.61
N VAL A 59 6.29 -15.33 9.19
CA VAL A 59 7.11 -14.73 8.14
C VAL A 59 7.89 -13.54 8.71
N THR A 60 9.16 -13.36 8.31
CA THR A 60 10.02 -12.30 8.85
C THR A 60 10.56 -11.36 7.78
N GLY A 61 10.69 -10.07 8.12
CA GLY A 61 11.34 -9.08 7.27
C GLY A 61 10.58 -8.85 5.95
N PRO A 62 11.28 -8.57 4.83
CA PRO A 62 10.64 -8.19 3.57
C PRO A 62 9.67 -9.21 2.97
N ALA A 63 9.77 -10.48 3.37
CA ALA A 63 8.89 -11.55 2.92
C ALA A 63 7.43 -11.36 3.41
N LYS A 64 7.22 -10.62 4.50
CA LYS A 64 5.86 -10.29 4.97
C LYS A 64 5.10 -9.47 3.93
N LEU A 65 5.77 -8.50 3.30
CA LEU A 65 5.15 -7.70 2.26
C LEU A 65 4.78 -8.53 1.03
N GLU A 66 5.66 -9.45 0.61
CA GLU A 66 5.37 -10.40 -0.46
C GLU A 66 4.12 -11.23 -0.14
N ARG A 67 4.00 -11.68 1.12
CA ARG A 67 2.83 -12.41 1.60
C ARG A 67 1.55 -11.58 1.53
N VAL A 68 1.57 -10.33 1.99
CA VAL A 68 0.42 -9.40 1.91
C VAL A 68 -0.04 -9.21 0.46
N ILE A 69 0.91 -9.07 -0.48
CA ILE A 69 0.60 -8.91 -1.92
C ILE A 69 -0.06 -10.18 -2.47
N GLU A 70 0.45 -11.36 -2.12
CA GLU A 70 -0.10 -12.65 -2.55
C GLU A 70 -1.50 -12.90 -1.99
N GLU A 71 -1.78 -12.46 -0.77
CA GLU A 71 -3.07 -12.62 -0.09
C GLU A 71 -4.14 -11.64 -0.61
N HIS A 72 -3.73 -10.45 -1.08
CA HIS A 72 -4.65 -9.39 -1.49
C HIS A 72 -4.44 -8.89 -2.95
N PRO A 73 -4.33 -9.78 -3.95
CA PRO A 73 -3.89 -9.40 -5.30
C PRO A 73 -4.82 -8.36 -5.94
N ARG A 74 -6.13 -8.40 -5.65
CA ARG A 74 -7.10 -7.44 -6.20
C ARG A 74 -6.83 -6.00 -5.75
N VAL A 75 -6.47 -5.80 -4.48
CA VAL A 75 -6.16 -4.47 -3.93
C VAL A 75 -4.87 -3.94 -4.54
N PHE A 76 -3.83 -4.78 -4.64
CA PHE A 76 -2.55 -4.37 -5.21
C PHE A 76 -2.61 -4.11 -6.71
N GLU A 77 -3.40 -4.88 -7.46
CA GLU A 77 -3.64 -4.58 -8.88
C GLU A 77 -4.37 -3.25 -9.07
N GLN A 78 -5.32 -2.91 -8.19
CA GLN A 78 -5.98 -1.61 -8.25
C GLN A 78 -5.03 -0.47 -7.85
N PHE A 79 -4.20 -0.64 -6.82
CA PHE A 79 -3.15 0.34 -6.49
C PHE A 79 -2.19 0.55 -7.66
N ARG A 80 -1.81 -0.52 -8.37
CA ARG A 80 -0.98 -0.44 -9.58
C ARG A 80 -1.67 0.37 -10.67
N ALA A 81 -2.91 0.04 -11.03
CA ALA A 81 -3.68 0.75 -12.06
C ALA A 81 -3.87 2.23 -11.71
N THR A 82 -4.19 2.53 -10.45
CA THR A 82 -4.34 3.90 -9.95
C THR A 82 -3.03 4.67 -10.03
N GLY A 83 -1.92 4.04 -9.63
CA GLY A 83 -0.59 4.64 -9.68
C GLY A 83 -0.02 4.82 -11.10
N GLU A 84 -0.60 4.18 -12.11
CA GLU A 84 -0.33 4.48 -13.52
C GLU A 84 -0.98 5.81 -13.96
N ALA A 85 -2.03 6.25 -13.26
CA ALA A 85 -2.80 7.46 -13.57
C ALA A 85 -2.42 8.67 -12.70
N ILE A 86 -2.08 8.45 -11.42
CA ILE A 86 -1.76 9.49 -10.43
C ILE A 86 -0.53 9.12 -9.58
N ASP A 87 0.13 10.11 -8.98
CA ASP A 87 1.18 9.83 -7.99
C ASP A 87 0.55 9.26 -6.70
N ILE A 88 1.16 8.19 -6.16
CA ILE A 88 0.84 7.67 -4.83
C ILE A 88 2.09 7.80 -3.96
N THR A 89 1.93 8.35 -2.76
CA THR A 89 3.02 8.52 -1.79
C THR A 89 2.68 7.73 -0.53
N LEU A 90 3.60 6.86 -0.10
CA LEU A 90 3.47 6.09 1.15
C LEU A 90 4.45 6.64 2.19
N ILE A 91 3.89 7.05 3.33
CA ILE A 91 4.64 7.43 4.54
C ILE A 91 4.49 6.28 5.52
N PRO A 92 5.58 5.56 5.89
CA PRO A 92 5.49 4.43 6.80
C PRO A 92 5.02 4.81 8.20
N GLY A 93 4.13 4.00 8.79
CA GLY A 93 3.77 4.04 10.21
C GLY A 93 4.58 3.04 11.04
N ASN A 94 4.15 2.78 12.28
CA ASN A 94 4.84 1.81 13.14
C ASN A 94 4.57 0.36 12.72
N HIS A 95 3.37 0.03 12.24
CA HIS A 95 3.07 -1.32 11.71
C HIS A 95 3.83 -1.60 10.41
N ASP A 96 4.25 -0.54 9.69
CA ASP A 96 5.08 -0.62 8.48
C ASP A 96 6.59 -0.70 8.79
N TYR A 97 7.01 -0.87 10.05
CA TYR A 97 8.42 -0.81 10.47
C TYR A 97 9.36 -1.67 9.63
N ASP A 98 8.92 -2.88 9.24
CA ASP A 98 9.68 -3.79 8.41
C ASP A 98 9.94 -3.24 6.99
N LEU A 99 9.13 -2.30 6.50
CA LEU A 99 9.38 -1.58 5.24
C LEU A 99 10.38 -0.43 5.41
N ALA A 100 10.32 0.26 6.55
CA ALA A 100 11.19 1.41 6.83
C ALA A 100 12.62 0.99 7.20
N CYS A 101 12.78 -0.14 7.90
CA CYS A 101 14.06 -0.54 8.47
C CYS A 101 14.88 -1.50 7.60
N TYR A 102 14.23 -2.25 6.71
CA TYR A 102 14.95 -2.98 5.69
C TYR A 102 15.12 -2.06 4.49
N ARG A 103 16.38 -1.71 4.17
CA ARG A 103 16.74 -1.01 2.94
C ARG A 103 16.11 -1.77 1.77
N LEU A 104 14.94 -1.32 1.30
CA LEU A 104 14.08 -1.98 0.32
C LEU A 104 14.96 -2.64 -0.73
N ASN A 105 15.14 -3.96 -0.58
CA ASN A 105 16.07 -4.69 -1.42
C ASN A 105 15.55 -4.49 -2.85
N ARG A 106 16.43 -4.18 -3.80
CA ARG A 106 16.09 -3.63 -5.13
C ARG A 106 15.08 -4.46 -5.95
N ARG A 107 14.65 -5.63 -5.47
CA ARG A 107 13.58 -6.48 -6.02
C ARG A 107 12.18 -6.14 -5.49
N ASN A 108 11.99 -5.84 -4.20
CA ASN A 108 10.67 -5.49 -3.62
C ASN A 108 10.32 -4.04 -3.89
N ALA A 109 11.36 -3.23 -4.09
CA ALA A 109 11.24 -1.92 -4.69
C ALA A 109 10.59 -2.00 -6.09
N THR A 110 10.63 -3.12 -6.83
CA THR A 110 9.98 -3.22 -8.16
C THR A 110 8.46 -3.26 -8.09
N VAL A 111 7.87 -3.73 -6.99
CA VAL A 111 6.41 -3.75 -6.81
C VAL A 111 5.87 -2.34 -6.52
N PHE A 112 6.64 -1.54 -5.77
CA PHE A 112 6.26 -0.18 -5.38
C PHE A 112 6.78 0.91 -6.33
N ARG A 113 7.97 0.75 -6.92
CA ARG A 113 8.71 1.86 -7.55
C ARG A 113 8.16 2.47 -8.83
N PRO A 114 7.31 1.83 -9.64
CA PRO A 114 6.82 2.57 -10.79
C PRO A 114 5.70 3.57 -10.40
N TRP A 115 5.09 3.46 -9.21
CA TRP A 115 3.84 4.16 -8.87
C TRP A 115 3.71 4.71 -7.44
N ILE A 116 4.40 4.10 -6.46
CA ILE A 116 4.38 4.51 -5.05
C ILE A 116 5.76 5.07 -4.67
N ARG A 117 5.82 6.36 -4.36
CA ARG A 117 6.99 7.00 -3.76
C ARG A 117 6.96 6.75 -2.26
N ALA A 118 7.81 5.85 -1.78
CA ALA A 118 8.07 5.71 -0.36
C ALA A 118 8.95 6.90 0.11
N VAL A 119 8.47 7.68 1.07
CA VAL A 119 9.27 8.72 1.72
C VAL A 119 9.92 8.10 2.95
N THR A 120 11.23 7.87 2.88
CA THR A 120 12.07 7.36 3.97
C THR A 120 13.04 8.42 4.45
#